data_AF-G1Q343-F1
#
_entry.id   AF-G1Q343-F1
#
_cell.length_a   1.000
_cell.length_b   1.000
_cell.length_c   1.000
_cell.angle_alpha   90.00
_cell.angle_beta   90.00
_cell.angle_gamma   90.00
#
_symmetry.space_group_name_H-M   'P 1'
#
loop_
_entity.id
_entity.type
_entity.pdbx_description
1 polymer ?
#
loop_
_entity_poly.entity_id
_entity_poly.type
_entity_poly.pdbx_seq_one_letter_code
_entity_poly.pdbx_strand_id
1 'polypeptide(L)'
;MLSASDFASASWDLVVRVDHPDEEEQKDVTLRVSGDLHVGGVMLKLVEQINIAQDWSDFALWGEQKRCWLLKTHWTLDKCGVQADAKLVFTPQHKMLRLRLPNVKTVRLRVSFSAVVFKAVSDICKALNIRRPEELSLLKPSSDYF
;
A
#
# COMPACT_ATOMS: atom_id res chain seq x y z
N MET A 1 -31.04 31.79 7.93
CA MET A 1 -30.64 31.37 6.57
C MET A 1 -29.16 31.07 6.62
N LEU A 2 -28.77 29.80 6.59
CA LEU A 2 -27.37 29.40 6.54
C LEU A 2 -26.90 29.55 5.09
N SER A 3 -25.83 30.31 4.88
CA SER A 3 -25.22 30.52 3.56
C SER A 3 -24.62 29.21 3.05
N ALA A 4 -24.81 28.91 1.76
CA ALA A 4 -24.25 27.72 1.10
C ALA A 4 -22.71 27.63 1.16
N SER A 5 -22.04 28.71 1.56
CA SER A 5 -20.60 28.79 1.82
C SER A 5 -20.16 28.25 3.18
N ASP A 6 -21.08 27.99 4.13
CA ASP A 6 -20.73 27.42 5.45
C ASP A 6 -20.61 25.89 5.43
N PHE A 7 -20.93 25.26 4.29
CA PHE A 7 -20.49 23.90 3.98
C PHE A 7 -19.05 23.87 3.47
N ALA A 8 -18.27 24.94 3.67
CA ALA A 8 -16.86 25.03 3.33
C ALA A 8 -16.08 23.89 4.02
N SER A 9 -15.91 22.82 3.25
CA SER A 9 -14.98 21.71 3.41
C SER A 9 -14.99 21.11 4.82
N ALA A 10 -15.73 20.01 5.00
CA ALA A 10 -15.52 19.07 6.10
C ALA A 10 -14.10 18.46 5.96
N SER A 11 -13.11 19.30 6.27
CA SER A 11 -11.70 19.00 6.20
C SER A 11 -11.27 18.48 7.55
N TRP A 12 -10.51 17.41 7.53
CA TRP A 12 -10.05 16.69 8.70
C TRP A 12 -8.62 16.24 8.48
N ASP A 13 -7.97 15.90 9.58
CA ASP A 13 -6.56 15.53 9.57
C ASP A 13 -6.42 14.01 9.38
N LEU A 14 -5.73 13.62 8.31
CA LEU A 14 -5.42 12.23 7.98
C LEU A 14 -3.98 11.95 8.38
N VAL A 15 -3.78 10.96 9.24
CA VAL A 15 -2.45 10.49 9.61
C VAL A 15 -2.02 9.39 8.65
N VAL A 16 -0.91 9.61 7.95
CA VAL A 16 -0.30 8.64 7.05
C VAL A 16 1.10 8.32 7.52
N ARG A 17 1.33 7.05 7.84
CA ARG A 17 2.65 6.54 8.18
C ARG A 17 3.44 6.25 6.91
N VAL A 18 4.63 6.81 6.78
CA VAL A 18 5.52 6.55 5.64
C VAL A 18 6.47 5.42 5.99
N ASP A 19 6.39 4.32 5.26
CA ASP A 19 7.30 3.18 5.37
C ASP A 19 8.50 3.44 4.46
N HIS A 20 9.61 3.88 5.06
CA HIS A 20 10.85 4.09 4.34
C HIS A 20 11.72 2.83 4.47
N PRO A 21 12.07 2.14 3.38
CA PRO A 21 12.89 0.94 3.47
C PRO A 21 14.33 1.21 3.94
N ASP A 22 14.81 2.45 3.84
CA ASP A 22 16.20 2.85 4.15
C ASP A 22 16.36 3.58 5.50
N GLU A 23 15.26 3.95 6.18
CA GLU A 23 15.29 4.60 7.50
C GLU A 23 14.61 3.69 8.53
N GLU A 24 15.25 3.45 9.68
CA GLU A 24 14.68 2.65 10.76
C GLU A 24 13.45 3.31 11.41
N GLU A 25 13.25 4.61 11.18
CA GLU A 25 12.15 5.39 11.74
C GLU A 25 10.99 5.57 10.75
N GLN A 26 9.85 4.96 11.08
CA GLN A 26 8.58 5.23 10.42
C GLN A 26 8.12 6.64 10.79
N LYS A 27 8.02 7.53 9.79
CA LYS A 27 7.57 8.91 9.98
C LYS A 27 6.06 9.01 9.75
N ASP A 28 5.33 9.47 10.77
CA ASP A 28 3.91 9.76 10.67
C ASP A 28 3.73 11.20 10.16
N VAL A 29 3.05 11.35 9.03
CA VAL A 29 2.78 12.64 8.38
C VAL A 29 1.28 12.94 8.49
N THR A 30 0.95 14.14 8.94
CA THR A 30 -0.45 14.58 9.07
C THR A 30 -0.85 15.50 7.93
N LEU A 31 -1.87 15.10 7.18
CA LEU A 31 -2.37 15.80 6.01
C LEU A 31 -3.78 16.30 6.24
N ARG A 32 -4.02 17.59 5.97
CA ARG A 32 -5.38 18.13 5.95
C ARG A 32 -6.05 17.80 4.62
N VAL A 33 -7.08 16.96 4.68
CA VAL A 33 -7.81 16.41 3.53
C VAL A 33 -9.31 16.61 3.70
N SER A 34 -10.05 16.41 2.62
CA SER A 34 -11.51 16.41 2.59
C SER A 34 -11.99 15.11 1.93
N GLY A 35 -13.21 14.69 2.22
CA GLY A 35 -13.75 13.40 1.75
C GLY A 35 -13.84 13.26 0.22
N ASP A 36 -13.96 14.38 -0.49
CA ASP A 36 -13.96 14.49 -1.94
C ASP A 36 -12.57 14.41 -2.57
N LEU A 37 -11.48 14.51 -1.78
CA LEU A 37 -10.13 14.40 -2.29
C LEU A 37 -9.87 12.98 -2.83
N HIS A 38 -9.29 12.90 -4.02
CA HIS A 38 -8.91 11.62 -4.62
C HIS A 38 -7.66 11.03 -3.98
N VAL A 39 -7.56 9.71 -3.95
CA VAL A 39 -6.39 8.96 -3.44
C VAL A 39 -5.08 9.45 -4.08
N GLY A 40 -5.07 9.70 -5.40
CA GLY A 40 -3.88 10.24 -6.08
C GLY A 40 -3.51 11.65 -5.61
N GLY A 41 -4.50 12.49 -5.28
CA GLY A 41 -4.26 13.82 -4.71
C GLY A 41 -3.68 13.76 -3.30
N VAL A 42 -4.09 12.78 -2.49
CA VAL A 42 -3.47 12.50 -1.18
C VAL A 42 -2.01 12.10 -1.35
N MET A 43 -1.71 11.21 -2.30
CA MET A 43 -0.33 10.79 -2.58
C MET A 43 0.55 11.96 -3.00
N LEU A 44 0.06 12.86 -3.85
CA LEU A 44 0.80 14.06 -4.27
C LEU A 44 1.09 14.98 -3.09
N LYS A 45 0.07 15.33 -2.29
CA LYS A 45 0.26 16.16 -1.09
C LYS A 45 1.24 15.53 -0.10
N LEU A 46 1.20 14.20 0.04
CA LEU A 46 2.10 13.47 0.91
C LEU A 46 3.56 13.59 0.44
N VAL A 47 3.81 13.36 -0.86
CA VAL A 47 5.16 13.47 -1.44
C VAL A 47 5.70 14.90 -1.36
N GLU A 48 4.84 15.91 -1.60
CA GLU A 48 5.19 17.32 -1.44
C GLU A 48 5.60 17.66 0.01
N GLN A 49 4.90 17.11 1.01
CA GLN A 49 5.25 17.31 2.42
C GLN A 49 6.52 16.58 2.85
N ILE A 50 6.76 15.36 2.33
CA ILE A 50 7.97 14.59 2.64
C ILE A 50 9.22 15.30 2.11
N ASN A 51 9.11 16.02 0.97
CA ASN A 51 10.18 16.81 0.36
C ASN A 51 11.50 16.02 0.15
N ILE A 52 11.39 14.72 -0.17
CA ILE A 52 12.51 13.85 -0.52
C ILE A 52 12.42 13.52 -2.01
N ALA A 53 13.50 13.79 -2.73
CA ALA A 53 13.65 13.43 -4.13
C ALA A 53 14.00 11.94 -4.26
N GLN A 54 12.98 11.11 -4.46
CA GLN A 54 13.13 9.68 -4.77
C GLN A 54 12.05 9.18 -5.72
N ASP A 55 12.18 7.94 -6.18
CA ASP A 55 11.15 7.29 -7.00
C ASP A 55 10.00 6.78 -6.12
N TRP A 56 8.84 7.44 -6.24
CA TRP A 56 7.61 7.10 -5.53
C TRP A 56 6.66 6.21 -6.36
N SER A 57 7.05 5.81 -7.58
CA SER A 57 6.17 5.12 -8.53
C SER A 57 5.65 3.77 -8.02
N ASP A 58 6.43 3.10 -7.18
CA ASP A 58 6.07 1.80 -6.60
C ASP A 58 5.28 1.92 -5.29
N PHE A 59 5.02 3.12 -4.78
CA PHE A 59 4.35 3.32 -3.50
C PHE A 59 2.83 3.38 -3.64
N ALA A 60 2.12 2.87 -2.65
CA ALA A 60 0.67 2.98 -2.53
C ALA A 60 0.24 3.10 -1.07
N LEU A 61 -1.01 3.51 -0.88
CA LEU A 61 -1.64 3.59 0.43
C LEU A 61 -2.25 2.24 0.82
N TRP A 62 -1.90 1.75 2.00
CA TRP A 62 -2.46 0.58 2.66
C TRP A 62 -3.31 1.03 3.85
N GLY A 63 -4.58 0.65 3.89
CA GLY A 63 -5.45 0.88 5.04
C GLY A 63 -5.38 -0.28 6.02
N GLU A 64 -4.80 -0.07 7.20
CA GLU A 64 -4.59 -1.14 8.19
C GLU A 64 -5.90 -1.68 8.77
N GLN A 65 -6.85 -0.78 9.06
CA GLN A 65 -8.14 -1.13 9.66
C GLN A 65 -8.97 -2.02 8.72
N LYS A 66 -9.04 -1.66 7.43
CA LYS A 66 -9.78 -2.42 6.42
C LYS A 66 -8.96 -3.52 5.75
N ARG A 67 -7.65 -3.58 6.03
CA ARG A 67 -6.68 -4.49 5.41
C ARG A 67 -6.78 -4.51 3.90
N CYS A 68 -6.80 -3.32 3.29
CA CYS A 68 -6.95 -3.18 1.85
C CYS A 68 -6.02 -2.12 1.26
N TRP A 69 -5.58 -2.34 0.03
CA TRP A 69 -4.80 -1.37 -0.74
C TRP A 69 -5.71 -0.38 -1.47
N LEU A 70 -5.36 0.90 -1.40
CA LEU A 70 -6.02 1.97 -2.14
C LEU A 70 -5.31 2.18 -3.49
N LEU A 71 -5.52 1.26 -4.43
CA LEU A 71 -4.86 1.29 -5.75
C LEU A 71 -5.58 2.19 -6.77
N LYS A 72 -6.84 2.55 -6.51
CA LYS A 72 -7.65 3.35 -7.43
C LYS A 72 -7.44 4.84 -7.15
N THR A 73 -6.41 5.40 -7.79
CA THR A 73 -6.00 6.81 -7.60
C THR A 73 -7.10 7.84 -7.88
N HIS A 74 -8.05 7.53 -8.77
CA HIS A 74 -9.18 8.39 -9.13
C HIS A 74 -10.38 8.30 -8.15
N TRP A 75 -10.36 7.40 -7.17
CA TRP A 75 -11.46 7.30 -6.19
C TRP A 75 -11.28 8.34 -5.09
N THR A 76 -12.41 8.90 -4.63
CA THR A 76 -12.44 9.82 -3.48
C THR A 76 -12.25 9.05 -2.17
N LEU A 77 -11.74 9.73 -1.15
CA LEU A 77 -11.59 9.15 0.19
C LEU A 77 -12.92 8.62 0.74
N ASP A 78 -14.01 9.35 0.52
CA ASP A 78 -15.36 8.93 0.92
C ASP A 78 -15.80 7.63 0.22
N LYS A 79 -15.49 7.48 -1.07
CA LYS A 79 -15.82 6.25 -1.83
C LYS A 79 -15.02 5.05 -1.33
N CYS A 80 -13.79 5.28 -0.88
CA CYS A 80 -12.97 4.27 -0.19
C CYS A 80 -13.40 4.07 1.28
N GLY A 81 -14.28 4.94 1.80
CA GLY A 81 -14.72 5.01 3.19
C GLY A 81 -13.58 5.29 4.16
N VAL A 82 -12.61 6.13 3.77
CA VAL A 82 -11.54 6.61 4.63
C VAL A 82 -12.05 7.84 5.40
N GLN A 83 -11.87 7.84 6.71
CA GLN A 83 -12.30 8.90 7.63
C GLN A 83 -11.12 9.39 8.47
N ALA A 84 -11.34 10.36 9.36
CA ALA A 84 -10.31 11.01 10.18
C ALA A 84 -9.53 10.08 11.12
N ASP A 85 -10.14 8.97 11.52
CA ASP A 85 -9.53 7.95 12.38
C ASP A 85 -8.80 6.86 11.59
N ALA A 86 -8.80 6.92 10.26
CA ALA A 86 -8.17 5.93 9.42
C ALA A 86 -6.65 6.00 9.54
N LYS A 87 -6.04 4.85 9.83
CA LYS A 87 -4.59 4.67 9.81
C LYS A 87 -4.16 4.15 8.46
N LEU A 88 -3.51 5.01 7.68
CA LEU A 88 -2.95 4.64 6.37
C LEU A 88 -1.44 4.51 6.48
N VAL A 89 -0.91 3.55 5.74
CA VAL A 89 0.53 3.36 5.57
C VAL A 89 0.87 3.58 4.10
N PHE A 90 1.77 4.51 3.83
CA PHE A 90 2.34 4.72 2.52
C PHE A 90 3.61 3.88 2.37
N THR A 91 3.53 2.83 1.56
CA THR A 91 4.56 1.78 1.53
C THR A 91 4.74 1.24 0.10
N PRO A 92 5.94 0.74 -0.26
CA PRO A 92 6.17 0.13 -1.56
C PRO A 92 5.29 -1.12 -1.75
N GLN A 93 4.69 -1.23 -2.94
CA GLN A 93 3.87 -2.36 -3.34
C GLN A 93 4.73 -3.61 -3.57
N HIS A 94 5.94 -3.47 -4.10
CA HIS A 94 6.82 -4.59 -4.34
C HIS A 94 7.89 -4.72 -3.25
N LYS A 95 7.76 -5.73 -2.40
CA LYS A 95 8.71 -6.02 -1.31
C LYS A 95 9.48 -7.31 -1.56
N MET A 96 10.63 -7.44 -0.90
CA MET A 96 11.45 -8.65 -0.95
C MET A 96 10.80 -9.77 -0.14
N LEU A 97 10.46 -10.88 -0.79
CA LEU A 97 9.94 -12.08 -0.16
C LEU A 97 10.98 -13.20 -0.21
N ARG A 98 11.21 -13.84 0.94
CA ARG A 98 11.98 -15.09 1.03
C ARG A 98 11.04 -16.26 0.73
N LEU A 99 11.30 -16.97 -0.35
CA LEU A 99 10.52 -18.11 -0.81
C LEU A 99 11.36 -19.38 -0.71
N ARG A 100 10.86 -20.35 0.05
CA ARG A 100 11.41 -21.70 0.09
C ARG A 100 10.76 -22.51 -1.01
N LEU A 101 11.57 -22.95 -1.97
CA LEU A 101 11.15 -23.80 -3.07
C LEU A 101 10.92 -25.25 -2.59
N PRO A 102 10.22 -26.09 -3.37
CA PRO A 102 10.01 -27.51 -3.06
C PRO A 102 11.33 -28.29 -2.90
N ASN A 103 12.41 -27.83 -3.54
CA ASN A 103 13.75 -28.41 -3.39
C ASN A 103 14.50 -27.93 -2.12
N VAL A 104 13.80 -27.30 -1.17
CA VAL A 104 14.31 -26.77 0.11
C VAL A 104 15.26 -25.58 -0.03
N LYS A 105 15.61 -25.16 -1.25
CA LYS A 105 16.40 -23.94 -1.46
C LYS A 105 15.55 -22.70 -1.21
N THR A 106 16.16 -21.69 -0.62
CA THR A 106 15.53 -20.39 -0.37
C THR A 106 15.98 -19.39 -1.42
N VAL A 107 15.04 -18.67 -2.01
CA VAL A 107 15.29 -17.63 -3.01
C VAL A 107 14.67 -16.32 -2.51
N ARG A 108 15.33 -15.20 -2.79
CA ARG A 108 14.81 -13.86 -2.50
C ARG A 108 14.29 -13.29 -3.81
N LEU A 109 13.00 -12.95 -3.84
CA LEU A 109 12.33 -12.40 -5.02
C LEU A 109 11.56 -11.15 -4.64
N ARG A 110 11.57 -10.14 -5.51
CA ARG A 110 10.73 -8.95 -5.36
C ARG A 110 9.34 -9.27 -5.91
N VAL A 111 8.32 -9.20 -5.05
CA VAL A 111 6.95 -9.63 -5.38
C VAL A 111 5.96 -8.53 -5.00
N SER A 112 4.84 -8.46 -5.72
CA SER A 112 3.77 -7.50 -5.40
C SER A 112 2.94 -7.99 -4.21
N PHE A 113 2.84 -7.15 -3.18
CA PHE A 113 1.98 -7.34 -2.00
C PHE A 113 0.60 -6.69 -2.18
N SER A 114 0.44 -5.84 -3.21
CA SER A 114 -0.82 -5.21 -3.57
C SER A 114 -1.68 -6.06 -4.49
N ALA A 115 -1.05 -6.93 -5.29
CA ALA A 115 -1.74 -7.87 -6.16
C ALA A 115 -2.41 -9.01 -5.39
N VAL A 116 -3.46 -9.59 -6.00
CA VAL A 116 -4.06 -10.83 -5.50
C VAL A 116 -3.04 -11.97 -5.54
N VAL A 117 -3.12 -12.89 -4.57
CA VAL A 117 -2.13 -13.98 -4.39
C VAL A 117 -1.92 -14.78 -5.68
N PHE A 118 -2.99 -15.10 -6.42
CA PHE A 118 -2.89 -15.82 -7.68
C PHE A 118 -2.03 -15.08 -8.73
N LYS A 119 -2.19 -13.76 -8.84
CA LYS A 119 -1.39 -12.93 -9.74
C LYS A 119 0.07 -12.87 -9.27
N ALA A 120 0.29 -12.69 -7.97
CA ALA A 120 1.63 -12.71 -7.39
C ALA A 120 2.34 -14.06 -7.64
N VAL A 121 1.66 -15.19 -7.47
CA VAL A 121 2.18 -16.53 -7.77
C VAL A 121 2.48 -16.70 -9.26
N SER A 122 1.60 -16.21 -10.13
CA SER A 122 1.84 -16.23 -11.58
C SER A 122 3.12 -15.49 -11.96
N ASP A 123 3.35 -14.32 -11.36
CA ASP A 123 4.54 -13.50 -11.63
C ASP A 123 5.81 -14.13 -11.02
N ILE A 124 5.72 -14.75 -9.84
CA ILE A 124 6.81 -15.56 -9.25
C ILE A 124 7.18 -16.73 -10.16
N CYS A 125 6.19 -17.48 -10.63
CA CYS A 125 6.42 -18.64 -11.49
C CYS A 125 7.05 -18.23 -12.82
N LYS A 126 6.61 -17.11 -13.41
CA LYS A 126 7.23 -16.54 -14.61
C LYS A 126 8.70 -16.20 -14.38
N ALA A 127 9.03 -15.57 -13.25
CA ALA A 127 10.42 -15.25 -12.91
C ALA A 127 11.30 -16.50 -12.70
N LEU A 128 10.71 -17.60 -12.21
CA LEU A 128 11.39 -18.89 -12.01
C LEU A 128 11.31 -19.82 -13.24
N ASN A 129 10.77 -19.35 -14.36
CA ASN A 129 10.57 -20.11 -15.59
C ASN A 129 9.71 -21.38 -15.41
N ILE A 130 8.67 -21.28 -14.58
CA ILE A 130 7.67 -22.34 -14.33
C ILE A 130 6.42 -22.04 -15.17
N ARG A 131 5.99 -23.02 -15.98
CA ARG A 131 4.95 -22.80 -17.01
C ARG A 131 3.50 -22.80 -16.50
N ARG A 132 3.18 -23.63 -15.51
CA ARG A 132 1.80 -23.82 -15.01
C ARG A 132 1.64 -23.25 -13.60
N PRO A 133 1.57 -21.90 -13.46
CA PRO A 133 1.42 -21.25 -12.16
C PRO A 133 0.12 -21.61 -11.44
N GLU A 134 -0.91 -22.02 -12.16
CA GLU A 134 -2.22 -22.41 -11.63
C GLU A 134 -2.18 -23.68 -10.76
N GLU A 135 -1.14 -24.51 -10.92
CA GLU A 135 -0.91 -25.71 -10.10
C GLU A 135 -0.19 -25.38 -8.77
N LEU A 136 0.24 -24.11 -8.59
CA LEU A 136 1.08 -23.68 -7.48
C LEU A 136 0.39 -22.62 -6.63
N SER A 137 0.79 -22.55 -5.36
CA SER A 137 0.35 -21.51 -4.43
C SER A 137 1.42 -21.26 -3.36
N LEU A 138 1.20 -20.24 -2.53
CA LEU A 138 2.06 -19.92 -1.40
C LEU A 138 1.55 -20.57 -0.12
N LEU A 139 2.45 -21.20 0.62
CA LEU A 139 2.18 -21.75 1.94
C LEU A 139 2.85 -20.85 2.98
N LYS A 140 2.08 -20.42 3.99
CA LYS A 140 2.64 -19.74 5.17
C LYS A 140 3.52 -20.73 5.95
N PRO A 141 4.73 -20.35 6.38
CA PRO A 141 5.56 -21.24 7.19
C PRO A 141 4.81 -21.67 8.46
N SER A 142 4.98 -22.92 8.89
CA SER A 142 4.50 -23.36 10.19
C SER A 142 5.26 -22.60 11.29
N SER A 143 4.60 -22.37 12.42
CA SER A 143 5.14 -21.57 13.52
C SER A 143 6.48 -22.11 14.06
N ASP A 144 6.83 -23.34 13.74
CA ASP A 144 8.03 -24.06 14.21
C ASP A 144 9.34 -23.68 13.50
N TYR A 145 9.32 -22.68 12.62
CA TYR A 145 10.50 -22.23 11.86
C TYR A 145 10.95 -20.79 12.19
N PHE A 146 10.56 -20.26 13.36
CA PHE A 146 11.07 -19.00 13.90
C PHE A 146 11.93 -19.22 15.14
#